data_AF-A0A381Z571-F1
#
_entry.id   AF-A0A381Z571-F1
#
_cell.length_a   1.000
_cell.length_b   1.000
_cell.length_c   1.000
_cell.angle_alpha   90.00
_cell.angle_beta   90.00
_cell.angle_gamma   90.00
#
_symmetry.space_group_name_H-M   'P 1'
#
loop_
_entity.id
_entity.type
_entity.pdbx_description
1 polymer ?
#
loop_
_entity_poly.entity_id
_entity_poly.type
_entity_poly.pdbx_seq_one_letter_code
_entity_poly.pdbx_strand_id
1 'polypeptide(L)'
;MSMTDEEIHRLLSECLPGRDPDTPSTVLGAGSDDLGVGRRYLEALVEGGWMVPNWPVAHGGRDADDDLTVRIGTALGDYEGADLYPYGVGLSLVGPVLLERGTPEQQTRWLRAIADGSEIWCQ
;
A
#
# COMPACT_ATOMS: atom_id res chain seq x y z
N MET A 1 19.34 3.64 10.52
CA MET A 1 18.76 3.22 11.83
C MET A 1 17.53 2.43 11.48
N SER A 2 17.47 1.15 11.88
CA SER A 2 16.29 0.30 11.63
C SER A 2 15.11 0.83 12.46
N MET A 3 13.95 0.99 11.84
CA MET A 3 12.74 1.49 12.49
C MET A 3 12.22 0.44 13.47
N THR A 4 11.84 0.83 14.68
CA THR A 4 11.32 -0.11 15.70
C THR A 4 9.83 -0.40 15.49
N ASP A 5 9.31 -1.45 16.13
CA ASP A 5 7.87 -1.78 16.06
C ASP A 5 7.02 -0.66 16.69
N GLU A 6 7.49 -0.07 17.78
CA GLU A 6 6.85 1.09 18.41
C GLU A 6 6.77 2.29 17.45
N GLU A 7 7.82 2.54 16.66
CA GLU A 7 7.82 3.60 15.65
C GLU A 7 6.89 3.29 14.48
N ILE A 8 6.82 2.03 14.02
CA ILE A 8 5.86 1.59 13.00
C ILE A 8 4.42 1.90 13.48
N HIS A 9 4.05 1.42 14.67
CA HIS A 9 2.70 1.63 15.20
C HIS A 9 2.37 3.10 15.48
N ARG A 10 3.34 3.87 15.98
CA ARG A 10 3.14 5.31 16.20
C ARG A 10 2.81 6.03 14.89
N LEU A 11 3.54 5.74 13.82
CA LEU A 11 3.30 6.41 12.54
C LEU A 11 2.05 5.90 11.84
N LEU A 12 1.75 4.60 11.93
CA LEU A 12 0.52 4.05 11.35
C LEU A 12 -0.73 4.60 12.03
N SER A 13 -0.70 4.86 13.33
CA SER A 13 -1.86 5.45 14.05
C SER A 13 -2.12 6.92 13.71
N GLU A 14 -1.14 7.62 13.12
CA GLU A 14 -1.33 8.96 12.58
C GLU A 14 -2.08 8.92 11.21
N CYS A 15 -2.01 7.79 10.50
CA CYS A 15 -2.61 7.60 9.18
C CYS A 15 -3.95 6.85 9.21
N LEU A 16 -4.07 5.84 10.08
CA LEU A 16 -5.18 4.90 10.11
C LEU A 16 -5.78 4.76 11.51
N PRO A 17 -7.11 4.61 11.62
CA PRO A 17 -7.74 4.19 12.85
C PRO A 17 -7.37 2.73 13.18
N GLY A 18 -7.38 2.40 14.47
CA GLY A 18 -7.22 1.02 14.93
C GLY A 18 -8.38 0.15 14.44
N ARG A 19 -8.11 -1.12 14.21
CA ARG A 19 -9.08 -2.07 13.64
C ARG A 19 -10.33 -2.22 14.51
N ASP A 20 -11.50 -2.00 13.91
CA ASP A 20 -12.78 -2.39 14.50
C ASP A 20 -13.08 -3.87 14.20
N PRO A 21 -13.24 -4.75 15.20
CA PRO A 21 -13.56 -6.16 14.99
C PRO A 21 -14.96 -6.39 14.39
N ASP A 22 -15.87 -5.42 14.50
CA ASP A 22 -17.22 -5.50 13.94
C ASP A 22 -17.27 -5.08 12.46
N THR A 23 -16.20 -4.47 11.94
CA THR A 23 -16.10 -4.12 10.51
C THR A 23 -15.98 -5.40 9.66
N PRO A 24 -16.89 -5.62 8.69
CA PRO A 24 -16.84 -6.79 7.84
C PRO A 24 -15.56 -6.82 7.01
N SER A 25 -14.87 -7.96 7.03
CA SER A 25 -13.76 -8.18 6.09
C SER A 25 -14.31 -8.43 4.69
N THR A 26 -13.83 -7.66 3.72
CA THR A 26 -14.19 -7.81 2.31
C THR A 26 -13.25 -8.82 1.66
N VAL A 27 -13.80 -9.86 1.05
CA VAL A 27 -13.02 -10.88 0.32
C VAL A 27 -13.19 -10.63 -1.17
N LEU A 28 -12.08 -10.39 -1.88
CA LEU A 28 -12.02 -10.32 -3.36
C LEU A 28 -13.04 -9.36 -3.99
N GLY A 29 -13.19 -8.13 -3.47
CA GLY A 29 -14.10 -7.15 -4.07
C GLY A 29 -15.58 -7.37 -3.74
N ALA A 30 -15.94 -8.39 -2.96
CA ALA A 30 -17.34 -8.73 -2.68
C ALA A 30 -18.03 -7.78 -1.68
N GLY A 31 -17.34 -6.73 -1.22
CA GLY A 31 -17.80 -5.87 -0.14
C GLY A 31 -18.49 -4.57 -0.56
N SER A 32 -18.04 -3.94 -1.66
CA SER A 32 -18.51 -2.62 -2.09
C SER A 32 -18.01 -2.28 -3.49
N ASP A 33 -18.85 -1.64 -4.30
CA ASP A 33 -18.44 -1.03 -5.58
C ASP A 33 -17.78 0.37 -5.38
N ASP A 34 -17.68 0.86 -4.15
CA ASP A 34 -17.05 2.15 -3.83
C ASP A 34 -15.52 2.07 -3.89
N LEU A 35 -14.97 2.39 -5.06
CA LEU A 35 -13.53 2.54 -5.29
C LEU A 35 -12.89 3.64 -4.42
N GLY A 36 -13.67 4.61 -3.95
CA GLY A 36 -13.18 5.75 -3.20
C GLY A 36 -12.58 5.37 -1.85
N VAL A 37 -13.06 4.29 -1.22
CA VAL A 37 -12.51 3.80 0.06
C VAL A 37 -11.07 3.32 -0.12
N GLY A 38 -10.83 2.44 -1.10
CA GLY A 38 -9.50 1.93 -1.42
C GLY A 38 -8.54 3.03 -1.85
N ARG A 39 -9.00 3.97 -2.68
CA ARG A 39 -8.18 5.13 -3.09
C ARG A 39 -7.73 5.99 -1.90
N ARG A 40 -8.66 6.41 -1.03
CA ARG A 40 -8.31 7.24 0.14
C ARG A 40 -7.34 6.53 1.07
N TYR A 41 -7.48 5.21 1.22
CA TYR A 41 -6.59 4.38 1.99
C TYR A 41 -5.16 4.38 1.41
N LEU A 42 -5.01 4.18 0.09
CA LEU A 42 -3.72 4.26 -0.58
C LEU A 42 -3.11 5.66 -0.52
N GLU A 43 -3.91 6.71 -0.79
CA GLU A 43 -3.48 8.12 -0.68
C GLU A 43 -2.97 8.47 0.72
N ALA A 44 -3.61 7.96 1.79
CA ALA A 44 -3.18 8.22 3.16
C ALA A 44 -1.84 7.52 3.51
N LEU A 45 -1.53 6.41 2.85
CA LEU A 45 -0.38 5.57 3.18
C LEU A 45 0.83 5.77 2.28
N VAL A 46 0.67 6.36 1.09
CA VAL A 46 1.73 6.46 0.07
C VAL A 46 2.89 7.36 0.50
N GLU A 47 2.64 8.46 1.22
CA GLU A 47 3.73 9.35 1.69
C GLU A 47 4.61 8.64 2.70
N GLY A 48 4.02 7.76 3.50
CA GLY A 48 4.74 6.88 4.41
C GLY A 48 5.15 5.57 3.78
N GLY A 49 4.89 5.31 2.50
CA GLY A 49 5.23 4.07 1.79
C GLY A 49 4.84 2.76 2.47
N TRP A 50 3.72 2.74 3.19
CA TRP A 50 3.32 1.59 4.00
C TRP A 50 2.79 0.41 3.19
N MET A 51 2.17 0.68 2.04
CA MET A 51 1.56 -0.36 1.20
C MET A 51 2.52 -1.03 0.24
N VAL A 52 3.63 -0.37 -0.08
CA VAL A 52 4.69 -0.89 -0.95
C VAL A 52 6.06 -0.65 -0.30
N PRO A 53 6.29 -1.15 0.91
CA PRO A 53 7.45 -0.76 1.72
C PRO A 53 8.79 -1.11 1.07
N ASN A 54 8.83 -2.19 0.29
CA ASN A 54 10.01 -2.63 -0.45
C ASN A 54 10.30 -1.83 -1.74
N TRP A 55 9.41 -0.91 -2.15
CA TRP A 55 9.65 -0.06 -3.31
C TRP A 55 10.58 1.11 -2.94
N PRO A 56 11.27 1.73 -3.92
CA PRO A 56 12.03 2.95 -3.68
C PRO A 56 11.15 4.09 -3.17
N VAL A 57 11.70 4.93 -2.29
CA VAL A 57 11.03 6.13 -1.77
C VAL A 57 10.55 7.05 -2.90
N ALA A 58 11.32 7.16 -3.99
CA ALA A 58 10.95 7.95 -5.17
C ALA A 58 9.63 7.50 -5.82
N HIS A 59 9.19 6.28 -5.56
CA HIS A 59 7.99 5.67 -6.13
C HIS A 59 6.89 5.44 -5.08
N GLY A 60 7.02 6.04 -3.89
CA GLY A 60 6.04 5.92 -2.81
C GLY A 60 6.25 4.69 -1.92
N GLY A 61 7.45 4.10 -1.92
CA GLY A 61 7.84 3.05 -0.96
C GLY A 61 8.72 3.57 0.17
N ARG A 62 9.45 2.66 0.83
CA ARG A 62 10.32 2.95 1.98
C ARG A 62 11.77 2.48 1.81
N ASP A 63 12.11 1.88 0.68
CA ASP A 63 13.37 1.13 0.51
C ASP A 63 13.57 0.11 1.64
N ALA A 64 12.47 -0.50 2.12
CA ALA A 64 12.49 -1.45 3.21
C ALA A 64 13.12 -2.79 2.76
N ASP A 65 13.91 -3.38 3.65
CA ASP A 65 14.35 -4.77 3.50
C ASP A 65 13.21 -5.75 3.82
N ASP A 66 13.51 -7.05 3.68
CA ASP A 66 12.52 -8.11 3.89
C ASP A 66 12.00 -8.14 5.34
N ASP A 67 12.88 -7.92 6.33
CA ASP A 67 12.50 -7.90 7.76
C ASP A 67 11.52 -6.75 8.05
N LEU A 68 11.87 -5.54 7.62
CA LEU A 68 11.01 -4.37 7.83
C LEU A 68 9.70 -4.50 7.02
N THR A 69 9.73 -5.08 5.82
CA THR A 69 8.53 -5.34 5.02
C THR A 69 7.56 -6.27 5.76
N VAL A 70 8.07 -7.36 6.36
CA VAL A 70 7.25 -8.29 7.16
C VAL A 70 6.66 -7.59 8.38
N ARG A 71 7.48 -6.83 9.12
CA ARG A 71 7.04 -6.11 10.33
C ARG A 71 5.98 -5.05 10.03
N ILE A 72 6.13 -4.29 8.94
CA ILE A 72 5.10 -3.36 8.46
C ILE A 72 3.80 -4.10 8.09
N GLY A 73 3.91 -5.21 7.37
CA GLY A 73 2.75 -6.02 7.00
C GLY A 73 2.01 -6.58 8.22
N THR A 74 2.73 -7.03 9.25
CA THR A 74 2.14 -7.44 10.53
C THR A 74 1.43 -6.28 11.23
N ALA A 75 2.10 -5.13 11.38
CA ALA A 75 1.53 -3.97 12.05
C ALA A 75 0.28 -3.41 11.35
N LEU A 76 0.25 -3.38 10.01
CA LEU A 76 -0.93 -2.96 9.24
C LEU A 76 -2.17 -3.81 9.56
N GLY A 77 -2.01 -5.08 9.97
CA GLY A 77 -3.11 -5.96 10.34
C GLY A 77 -3.90 -5.52 11.58
N ASP A 78 -3.34 -4.62 12.39
CA ASP A 78 -3.94 -4.08 13.61
C ASP A 78 -4.76 -2.79 13.38
N TYR A 79 -4.76 -2.27 12.15
CA TYR A 79 -5.48 -1.06 11.74
C TYR A 79 -6.65 -1.40 10.81
N GLU A 80 -7.57 -0.46 10.62
CA GLU A 80 -8.62 -0.63 9.62
C GLU A 80 -8.01 -0.72 8.22
N GLY A 81 -8.42 -1.76 7.48
CA GLY A 81 -8.06 -1.94 6.08
C GLY A 81 -9.12 -1.38 5.13
N ALA A 82 -8.82 -1.42 3.84
CA ALA A 82 -9.76 -1.11 2.78
C ALA A 82 -9.84 -2.26 1.77
N ASP A 83 -10.93 -2.32 1.01
CA ASP A 83 -11.01 -3.20 -0.15
C ASP A 83 -10.08 -2.68 -1.26
N LEU A 84 -8.99 -3.41 -1.48
CA LEU A 84 -7.98 -3.09 -2.48
C LEU A 84 -8.08 -3.98 -3.73
N TYR A 85 -9.15 -4.76 -3.88
CA TYR A 85 -9.29 -5.66 -5.02
C TYR A 85 -9.10 -4.95 -6.39
N PRO A 86 -9.69 -3.77 -6.64
CA PRO A 86 -9.46 -3.01 -7.88
C PRO A 86 -8.01 -2.54 -8.07
N TYR A 87 -7.25 -2.38 -6.98
CA TYR A 87 -5.89 -1.85 -6.99
C TYR A 87 -4.81 -2.94 -6.99
N GLY A 88 -5.19 -4.19 -6.68
CA GLY A 88 -4.27 -5.30 -6.48
C GLY A 88 -3.42 -5.64 -7.71
N VAL A 89 -3.98 -5.55 -8.93
CA VAL A 89 -3.20 -5.79 -10.16
C VAL A 89 -2.06 -4.79 -10.31
N GLY A 90 -2.33 -3.52 -10.03
CA GLY A 90 -1.31 -2.46 -10.04
C GLY A 90 -0.22 -2.74 -9.02
N LEU A 91 -0.62 -2.94 -7.76
CA LEU A 91 0.29 -3.09 -6.62
C LEU A 91 1.13 -4.37 -6.69
N SER A 92 0.52 -5.51 -7.00
CA SER A 92 1.14 -6.83 -6.85
C SER A 92 1.75 -7.38 -8.14
N LEU A 93 1.41 -6.83 -9.31
CA LEU A 93 1.85 -7.38 -10.60
C LEU A 93 2.51 -6.34 -11.49
N VAL A 94 1.81 -5.25 -11.82
CA VAL A 94 2.33 -4.23 -12.74
C VAL A 94 3.51 -3.48 -12.12
N GLY A 95 3.37 -3.06 -10.85
CA GLY A 95 4.41 -2.34 -10.12
C GLY A 95 5.75 -3.08 -10.06
N PRO A 96 5.80 -4.34 -9.59
CA PRO A 96 7.02 -5.13 -9.58
C PRO A 96 7.67 -5.30 -10.96
N VAL A 97 6.87 -5.51 -12.01
CA VAL A 97 7.38 -5.62 -13.40
C VAL A 97 7.98 -4.30 -13.86
N LEU A 98 7.35 -3.17 -13.56
CA LEU A 98 7.87 -1.84 -13.90
C LEU A 98 9.15 -1.50 -13.14
N LEU A 99 9.26 -1.87 -11.86
CA LEU A 99 10.49 -1.70 -11.09
C LEU A 99 11.64 -2.51 -11.69
N GLU A 100 11.38 -3.75 -12.09
CA GLU A 100 12.41 -4.66 -12.57
C GLU A 100 12.79 -4.40 -14.04
N ARG A 101 11.84 -3.99 -14.88
CA ARG A 101 11.98 -3.97 -16.35
C ARG A 101 11.52 -2.68 -17.02
N GLY A 102 10.86 -1.77 -16.30
CA GLY A 102 10.38 -0.52 -16.85
C GLY A 102 11.52 0.45 -17.16
N THR A 103 11.35 1.28 -18.19
CA THR A 103 12.26 2.41 -18.43
C THR A 103 12.09 3.46 -17.32
N PRO A 104 13.07 4.35 -17.10
CA PRO A 104 12.95 5.44 -16.13
C PRO A 104 11.68 6.30 -16.31
N GLU A 105 11.26 6.52 -17.56
CA GLU A 105 10.05 7.27 -17.90
C GLU A 105 8.78 6.50 -17.50
N GLN A 106 8.76 5.18 -17.73
CA GLN A 106 7.64 4.33 -17.32
C GLN A 106 7.53 4.24 -15.79
N GLN A 107 8.66 4.04 -15.10
CA GLN A 107 8.69 4.01 -13.64
C GLN A 107 8.17 5.32 -13.04
N THR A 108 8.68 6.46 -13.54
CA THR A 108 8.27 7.80 -13.09
C THR A 108 6.79 8.07 -13.35
N ARG A 109 6.25 7.64 -14.50
CA ARG A 109 4.85 7.88 -14.86
C ARG A 109 3.86 7.04 -14.07
N TRP A 110 4.19 5.78 -13.79
CA TRP A 110 3.20 4.79 -13.35
C TRP A 110 3.32 4.39 -11.89
N LEU A 111 4.52 4.24 -11.34
CA LEU A 111 4.68 3.61 -10.03
C LEU A 111 4.04 4.43 -8.91
N ARG A 112 4.24 5.76 -8.89
CA ARG A 112 3.62 6.61 -7.86
C ARG A 112 2.09 6.58 -7.93
N ALA A 113 1.53 6.61 -9.15
CA ALA A 113 0.10 6.57 -9.38
C ALA A 113 -0.53 5.21 -9.00
N ILE A 114 0.22 4.12 -9.14
CA ILE A 114 -0.17 2.81 -8.63
C ILE A 114 -0.15 2.81 -7.10
N ALA A 115 0.90 3.35 -6.49
CA ALA A 115 1.09 3.35 -5.04
C ALA A 115 0.06 4.21 -4.30
N ASP A 116 -0.38 5.34 -4.87
CA ASP A 116 -1.41 6.22 -4.30
C ASP A 116 -2.85 5.86 -4.72
N GLY A 117 -3.03 4.87 -5.61
CA GLY A 117 -4.35 4.45 -6.05
C GLY A 117 -5.04 5.40 -7.05
N SER A 118 -4.31 6.34 -7.64
CA SER A 118 -4.84 7.15 -8.76
C SER A 118 -4.89 6.38 -10.08
N GLU A 119 -4.17 5.26 -10.19
CA GLU A 119 -4.17 4.37 -11.35
C GLU A 119 -4.67 2.96 -11.00
N ILE A 120 -5.65 2.46 -11.77
CA ILE A 120 -6.19 1.11 -11.65
C ILE A 120 -5.79 0.31 -12.89
N TRP A 121 -5.37 -0.94 -12.67
CA TRP A 121 -4.96 -1.87 -13.72
C TRP A 121 -5.84 -3.12 -13.72
N CYS A 122 -5.94 -3.78 -14.86
CA CYS A 122 -6.66 -5.05 -15.03
C CYS A 122 -5.82 -6.08 -15.78
N GLN A 123 -6.23 -7.36 -15.72
CA GLN A 123 -5.58 -8.50 -16.35
C GLN A 123 -6.60 -9.53 -16.82
#